data_AF-A0A094ES56-F1
#
_entry.id   AF-A0A094ES56-F1
#
_cell.length_a   1.000
_cell.length_b   1.000
_cell.length_c   1.000
_cell.angle_alpha   90.00
_cell.angle_beta   90.00
_cell.angle_gamma   90.00
#
_symmetry.space_group_name_H-M   'P 1'
#
loop_
_entity.id
_entity.type
_entity.pdbx_description
1 polymer ?
#
loop_
_entity_poly.entity_id
_entity_poly.type
_entity_poly.pdbx_seq_one_letter_code
_entity_poly.pdbx_strand_id
1 'polypeptide(L)'
;YLIGLQRELAPTYTHMDLQGNLDKEFTVTLRFDPNPKRPKEAIGWPETKEENMERLKNGGQPVPRGIPKCNNCNEMGHITKSCPEEKREVLDRASVTCFNCNETGHRMRDCHKPREDRFACRNCKQSGHSSKECKLSEIQT
;
A
#
# COMPACT_ATOMS: atom_id res chain seq x y z
N TYR A 1 25.22 8.62 -8.43
CA TYR A 1 24.72 8.17 -9.74
C TYR A 1 23.28 8.60 -9.92
N LEU A 2 22.97 9.22 -11.06
CA LEU A 2 21.59 9.43 -11.48
C LEU A 2 21.15 8.18 -12.24
N ILE A 3 20.01 7.62 -11.86
CA ILE A 3 19.47 6.40 -12.45
C ILE A 3 18.07 6.69 -12.97
N GLY A 4 17.83 6.43 -14.25
CA GLY A 4 16.52 6.46 -14.89
C GLY A 4 15.76 5.16 -14.60
N LEU A 5 14.95 5.18 -13.54
CA LEU A 5 14.17 4.03 -13.09
C LEU A 5 12.82 3.98 -13.81
N GLN A 6 12.52 2.85 -14.44
CA GLN A 6 11.19 2.59 -14.99
C GLN A 6 10.26 2.16 -13.86
N ARG A 7 9.19 2.94 -13.64
CA ARG A 7 8.19 2.68 -12.59
C ARG A 7 6.83 3.12 -13.07
N GLU A 8 5.82 2.31 -12.79
CA GLU A 8 4.43 2.70 -13.01
C GLU A 8 4.02 3.75 -11.98
N LEU A 9 3.42 4.84 -12.46
CA LEU A 9 2.81 5.86 -11.62
C LEU A 9 1.29 5.69 -11.60
N ALA A 10 0.67 6.16 -10.52
CA ALA A 10 -0.78 6.31 -10.50
C ALA A 10 -1.22 7.29 -11.61
N PRO A 11 -2.41 7.12 -12.21
CA PRO A 11 -2.89 7.98 -13.30
C PRO A 11 -2.92 9.48 -12.96
N THR A 12 -3.06 9.82 -11.67
CA THR A 12 -3.06 11.20 -11.15
C THR A 12 -1.67 11.85 -11.13
N TYR A 13 -0.60 11.09 -11.41
CA TYR A 13 0.77 11.56 -11.46
C TYR A 13 1.33 11.47 -12.88
N THR A 14 2.29 12.33 -13.20
CA THR A 14 3.12 12.29 -14.40
C THR A 14 4.56 12.58 -14.01
N HIS A 15 5.52 12.26 -14.88
CA HIS A 15 6.89 12.69 -14.68
C HIS A 15 7.14 14.03 -15.36
N MET A 16 7.71 14.98 -14.62
CA MET A 16 8.05 16.30 -15.10
C MET A 16 9.56 16.52 -15.04
N ASP A 17 10.16 17.03 -16.12
CA ASP A 17 11.57 17.40 -16.11
C ASP A 17 11.83 18.74 -15.39
N LEU A 18 13.09 19.13 -15.26
CA LEU A 18 13.47 20.39 -14.61
C LEU A 18 13.06 21.63 -15.42
N GLN A 19 12.76 21.46 -16.70
CA GLN A 19 12.28 22.50 -17.61
C GLN A 19 10.76 22.65 -17.57
N GLY A 20 10.05 21.76 -16.84
CA GLY A 20 8.60 21.78 -16.71
C GLY A 20 7.86 21.01 -17.80
N ASN A 21 8.55 20.28 -18.68
CA ASN A 21 7.89 19.42 -19.65
C ASN A 21 7.33 18.18 -18.95
N LEU A 22 6.04 17.93 -19.15
CA LEU A 22 5.31 16.79 -18.59
C LEU A 22 5.49 15.52 -19.44
N ASP A 23 4.96 14.42 -18.92
CA ASP A 23 4.83 13.13 -19.60
C ASP A 23 6.18 12.50 -19.99
N LYS A 24 7.18 12.68 -19.13
CA LYS A 24 8.39 11.87 -19.16
C LYS A 24 8.09 10.42 -18.77
N GLU A 25 8.97 9.51 -19.16
CA GLU A 25 8.72 8.07 -18.96
C GLU A 25 9.45 7.53 -17.73
N PHE A 26 10.65 8.03 -17.45
CA PHE A 26 11.50 7.50 -16.41
C PHE A 26 11.53 8.38 -15.16
N THR A 27 11.64 7.73 -14.01
CA THR A 27 11.87 8.43 -12.73
C THR A 27 13.35 8.67 -12.54
N VAL A 28 13.78 9.92 -12.48
CA VAL A 28 15.17 10.26 -12.14
C VAL A 28 15.37 10.07 -10.65
N THR A 29 16.21 9.11 -10.26
CA THR A 29 16.51 8.85 -8.84
C THR A 29 18.00 9.01 -8.57
N LEU A 30 18.34 9.69 -7.48
CA LEU A 30 19.72 9.78 -6.99
C LEU A 30 20.08 8.52 -6.19
N ARG A 31 21.19 7.86 -6.57
CA ARG A 31 21.69 6.63 -5.96
C ARG A 31 23.18 6.77 -5.65
N PHE A 32 23.65 6.10 -4.59
CA PHE A 32 25.07 6.11 -4.21
C PHE A 32 25.91 5.08 -4.97
N ASP A 33 25.29 4.07 -5.56
CA ASP A 33 25.92 3.01 -6.32
C ASP A 33 25.24 2.87 -7.70
N PRO A 34 25.96 2.38 -8.74
CA PRO A 34 25.40 2.17 -10.07
C PRO A 34 24.57 0.88 -10.18
N ASN A 35 24.63 -0.01 -9.19
CA ASN A 35 23.96 -1.31 -9.17
C ASN A 35 22.79 -1.32 -8.18
N PRO A 36 21.70 -2.06 -8.46
CA PRO A 36 20.58 -2.21 -7.54
C PRO A 36 20.98 -3.00 -6.30
N LYS A 37 20.60 -2.53 -5.10
CA LYS A 37 20.89 -3.23 -3.83
C LYS A 37 19.89 -4.33 -3.50
N ARG A 38 18.69 -4.24 -4.06
CA ARG A 38 17.57 -5.15 -3.77
C ARG A 38 17.11 -5.84 -5.06
N PRO A 39 16.82 -7.14 -5.03
CA PRO A 39 16.32 -7.85 -6.22
C PRO A 39 15.06 -7.20 -6.84
N LYS A 40 14.14 -6.69 -6.01
CA LYS A 40 12.94 -5.98 -6.47
C LYS A 40 13.25 -4.67 -7.22
N GLU A 41 14.38 -4.03 -6.95
CA GLU A 41 14.78 -2.81 -7.65
C GLU A 41 15.42 -3.09 -9.01
N ALA A 42 15.98 -4.28 -9.21
CA ALA A 42 16.64 -4.65 -10.46
C ALA A 42 15.68 -4.65 -11.66
N ILE A 43 14.39 -4.94 -11.44
CA ILE A 43 13.35 -5.02 -12.49
C ILE A 43 13.23 -3.72 -13.30
N GLY A 44 13.34 -2.56 -12.65
CA GLY A 44 13.24 -1.25 -13.31
C GLY A 44 14.58 -0.58 -13.57
N TRP A 45 15.69 -1.26 -13.28
CA TRP A 45 17.04 -0.70 -13.35
C TRP A 45 17.59 -0.80 -14.77
N PRO A 46 18.36 0.19 -15.27
CA PRO A 46 19.00 0.10 -16.58
C PRO A 46 20.11 -0.96 -16.59
N GLU A 47 20.24 -1.71 -17.69
CA GLU A 47 21.26 -2.75 -17.82
C GLU A 47 22.64 -2.14 -18.09
N THR A 48 22.67 -1.06 -18.87
CA THR A 48 23.92 -0.40 -19.28
C THR A 48 23.93 1.09 -18.93
N LYS A 49 25.14 1.65 -18.88
CA LYS A 49 25.33 3.10 -18.66
C LYS A 49 24.74 3.92 -19.81
N GLU A 50 24.86 3.45 -21.04
CA GLU A 50 24.37 4.14 -22.24
C GLU A 50 22.84 4.22 -22.23
N GLU A 51 22.18 3.09 -21.96
CA GLU A 51 20.73 3.03 -21.76
C GLU A 51 20.30 3.96 -20.62
N ASN A 52 21.01 3.96 -19.49
CA ASN A 52 20.71 4.88 -18.39
C ASN A 52 20.76 6.35 -18.84
N MET A 53 21.74 6.74 -19.65
CA MET A 53 21.84 8.11 -20.16
C MET A 53 20.67 8.46 -21.09
N GLU A 54 20.19 7.53 -21.90
CA GLU A 54 19.00 7.72 -22.73
C GLU A 54 17.74 7.87 -21.87
N ARG A 55 17.56 6.99 -20.88
CA ARG A 55 16.45 7.08 -19.91
C ARG A 55 16.47 8.41 -19.16
N LEU A 56 17.65 8.93 -18.82
CA LEU A 56 17.78 10.23 -18.14
C LEU A 56 17.38 11.42 -19.04
N LYS A 57 17.52 11.33 -20.37
CA LYS A 57 17.03 12.37 -21.29
C LYS A 57 15.51 12.45 -21.30
N ASN A 58 14.83 11.32 -21.12
CA ASN A 58 13.38 11.24 -20.96
C ASN A 58 12.98 10.97 -19.49
N GLY A 59 13.76 11.55 -18.57
CA GLY A 59 13.59 11.38 -17.13
C GLY A 59 12.99 12.61 -16.47
N GLY A 60 12.06 12.38 -15.54
CA GLY A 60 11.48 13.43 -14.71
C GLY A 60 11.30 13.01 -13.25
N GLN A 61 10.83 13.94 -12.44
CA GLN A 61 10.33 13.68 -11.09
C GLN A 61 8.82 13.43 -11.14
N PRO A 62 8.29 12.48 -10.36
CA PRO A 62 6.86 12.25 -10.29
C PRO A 62 6.19 13.44 -9.61
N VAL A 63 5.28 14.09 -10.32
CA VAL A 63 4.50 15.22 -9.82
C VAL A 63 3.00 14.97 -10.04
N PRO A 64 2.12 15.50 -9.17
CA PRO A 64 0.69 15.46 -9.42
C PRO A 64 0.34 16.21 -10.70
N ARG A 65 -0.45 15.60 -11.60
CA ARG A 65 -0.97 16.26 -12.80
C ARG A 65 -2.02 17.34 -12.48
N GLY A 66 -2.56 17.34 -11.27
CA GLY A 66 -3.69 18.20 -10.88
C GLY A 66 -5.05 17.75 -11.44
N ILE A 67 -5.08 16.69 -12.27
CA ILE A 67 -6.31 16.11 -12.81
C ILE A 67 -6.78 15.01 -11.84
N PRO A 68 -7.93 15.17 -11.17
CA PRO A 68 -8.44 14.17 -10.25
C PRO A 68 -8.92 12.93 -11.01
N LYS A 69 -8.75 11.76 -10.38
CA LYS A 69 -9.39 10.52 -10.79
C LYS A 69 -10.68 10.35 -10.00
N CYS A 70 -11.78 10.08 -10.68
CA CYS A 70 -13.06 9.80 -10.05
C CYS A 70 -13.05 8.42 -9.40
N ASN A 71 -13.33 8.33 -8.10
CA ASN A 71 -13.39 7.04 -7.41
C ASN A 71 -14.66 6.23 -7.71
N ASN A 72 -15.61 6.79 -8.46
CA ASN A 72 -16.82 6.09 -8.89
C ASN A 72 -16.57 5.34 -10.22
N CYS A 73 -16.32 6.08 -11.31
CA CYS A 73 -16.14 5.52 -12.65
C CYS A 73 -14.69 5.21 -13.02
N ASN A 74 -13.70 5.65 -12.22
CA ASN A 74 -12.26 5.59 -12.50
C ASN A 74 -11.75 6.46 -13.66
N GLU A 75 -12.60 7.31 -14.23
CA GLU A 75 -12.19 8.27 -15.26
C GLU A 75 -11.50 9.50 -14.66
N MET A 76 -10.70 10.18 -15.47
CA MET A 76 -9.98 11.39 -15.10
C MET A 76 -10.82 12.64 -15.40
N GLY A 77 -10.57 13.73 -14.67
CA GLY A 77 -11.13 15.06 -14.95
C GLY A 77 -12.27 15.49 -14.05
N HIS A 78 -12.80 14.60 -13.21
CA HIS A 78 -13.83 14.92 -12.24
C HIS A 78 -13.67 14.13 -10.93
N ILE A 79 -14.34 14.59 -9.88
CA ILE A 79 -14.43 13.90 -8.59
C ILE A 79 -15.75 13.15 -8.47
N THR A 80 -15.86 12.22 -7.51
CA THR A 80 -17.08 11.42 -7.27
C THR A 80 -18.36 12.24 -7.15
N LYS A 81 -18.29 13.48 -6.60
CA LYS A 81 -19.45 14.37 -6.47
C LYS A 81 -19.98 14.90 -7.79
N SER A 82 -19.12 15.00 -8.80
CA SER A 82 -19.41 15.53 -10.13
C SER A 82 -19.36 14.41 -11.18
N CYS A 83 -19.51 13.16 -10.74
CA CYS A 83 -19.50 12.01 -11.64
C CYS A 83 -20.84 11.92 -12.39
N PRO A 84 -20.81 11.78 -13.74
CA PRO A 84 -22.02 11.62 -14.54
C PRO A 84 -22.62 10.20 -14.42
N GLU A 85 -21.82 9.21 -14.03
CA GLU A 85 -22.30 7.85 -13.80
C GLU A 85 -23.06 7.73 -12.47
N GLU A 86 -24.00 6.79 -12.42
CA GLU A 86 -24.64 6.40 -11.17
C GLU A 86 -23.61 5.94 -10.14
N LYS A 87 -23.89 6.25 -8.86
CA LYS A 87 -22.99 5.85 -7.77
C LYS A 87 -22.96 4.33 -7.69
N ARG A 88 -21.79 3.75 -7.95
CA ARG A 88 -21.56 2.32 -7.73
C ARG A 88 -21.77 2.04 -6.25
N GLU A 89 -22.58 1.04 -5.96
CA GLU A 89 -22.69 0.54 -4.60
C GLU A 89 -21.34 -0.06 -4.22
N VAL A 90 -20.67 0.56 -3.25
CA VAL A 90 -19.44 0.01 -2.68
C VAL A 90 -19.86 -1.19 -1.84
N LEU A 91 -19.99 -2.35 -2.48
CA LEU A 91 -20.35 -3.63 -1.88
C LEU A 91 -19.37 -4.03 -0.75
N ASP A 92 -18.18 -3.43 -0.73
CA ASP A 92 -17.11 -3.75 0.19
C ASP A 92 -16.70 -2.56 1.05
N ARG A 93 -17.69 -1.83 1.61
CA ARG A 93 -17.40 -0.97 2.76
C ARG A 93 -16.86 -1.88 3.85
N ALA A 94 -15.55 -1.79 4.11
CA ALA A 94 -14.86 -2.55 5.16
C ALA A 94 -15.76 -2.65 6.38
N SER A 95 -16.43 -3.79 6.51
CA SER A 95 -17.42 -3.98 7.56
C SER A 95 -16.64 -4.00 8.86
N VAL A 96 -17.06 -3.18 9.82
CA VAL A 96 -16.37 -3.10 11.09
C VAL A 96 -16.59 -4.44 11.80
N THR A 97 -15.58 -5.30 11.76
CA THR A 97 -15.57 -6.58 12.47
C THR A 97 -15.04 -6.37 13.88
N CYS A 98 -15.76 -6.90 14.87
CA CYS A 98 -15.36 -6.82 16.25
C CYS A 98 -14.25 -7.82 16.54
N PHE A 99 -13.07 -7.34 16.96
CA PHE A 99 -11.95 -8.20 17.33
C PHE A 99 -12.18 -9.04 18.60
N ASN A 100 -13.28 -8.83 19.33
CA ASN A 100 -13.66 -9.68 20.47
C ASN A 100 -14.49 -10.87 19.99
N CYS A 101 -15.66 -10.61 19.38
CA CYS A 101 -16.64 -11.65 19.02
C CYS A 101 -16.67 -12.04 17.53
N ASN A 102 -15.84 -11.42 16.69
CA ASN A 102 -15.82 -11.58 15.22
C ASN A 102 -17.12 -11.21 14.50
N GLU A 103 -18.09 -10.58 15.17
CA GLU A 103 -19.33 -10.11 14.54
C GLU A 103 -19.11 -8.75 13.87
N THR A 104 -19.87 -8.48 12.80
CA THR A 104 -19.83 -7.21 12.07
C THR A 104 -20.76 -6.16 12.70
N GLY A 105 -20.48 -4.89 12.44
CA GLY A 105 -21.34 -3.76 12.82
C GLY A 105 -20.91 -2.99 14.08
N HIS A 106 -19.92 -3.46 14.82
CA HIS A 106 -19.41 -2.77 16.02
C HIS A 106 -17.90 -2.99 16.23
N ARG A 107 -17.25 -2.06 16.95
CA ARG A 107 -15.84 -2.22 17.36
C ARG A 107 -15.76 -2.97 18.68
N MET A 108 -14.58 -3.47 19.03
CA MET A 108 -14.31 -4.13 20.33
C MET A 108 -14.73 -3.31 21.56
N ARG A 109 -14.74 -1.97 21.46
CA ARG A 109 -15.17 -1.07 22.54
C ARG A 109 -16.68 -1.15 22.81
N ASP A 110 -17.46 -1.39 21.77
CA ASP A 110 -18.93 -1.40 21.79
C ASP A 110 -19.47 -2.84 21.79
N CYS A 111 -18.61 -3.83 22.02
CA CYS A 111 -18.99 -5.23 22.06
C CYS A 111 -19.79 -5.55 23.32
N HIS A 112 -20.97 -6.15 23.12
CA HIS A 112 -21.89 -6.51 24.22
C HIS A 112 -21.52 -7.86 24.86
N LYS A 113 -20.61 -8.63 24.23
CA LYS A 113 -20.09 -9.87 24.79
C LYS A 113 -18.95 -9.60 25.77
N PRO A 114 -18.78 -10.43 26.81
CA PRO A 114 -17.63 -10.32 27.71
C PRO A 114 -16.32 -10.32 26.92
N ARG A 115 -15.34 -9.55 27.37
CA ARG A 115 -14.02 -9.51 26.73
C ARG A 115 -13.32 -10.84 26.95
N GLU A 116 -13.09 -11.57 25.87
CA GLU A 116 -12.22 -12.73 25.91
C GLU A 116 -10.77 -12.25 25.81
N ASP A 117 -9.95 -12.61 26.80
CA ASP A 117 -8.53 -12.33 26.74
C ASP A 117 -7.89 -13.32 25.75
N ARG A 118 -7.76 -12.89 24.48
CA ARG A 118 -7.11 -13.69 23.43
C ARG A 118 -5.62 -13.94 23.68
N PHE A 119 -5.03 -13.23 24.64
CA PHE A 119 -3.67 -13.43 25.11
C PHE A 119 -3.61 -14.37 26.32
N ALA A 120 -4.75 -14.80 26.85
CA ALA A 120 -4.79 -15.87 27.82
C ALA A 120 -4.30 -17.18 27.21
N CYS A 121 -3.64 -17.98 28.05
CA CYS A 121 -3.17 -19.30 27.68
C CYS A 121 -4.31 -20.15 27.13
N ARG A 122 -4.16 -20.71 25.93
CA ARG A 122 -5.23 -21.52 25.32
C ARG A 122 -5.49 -22.84 26.05
N ASN A 123 -4.55 -23.27 26.90
CA ASN A 123 -4.66 -24.53 27.66
C ASN A 123 -5.44 -24.35 28.97
N CYS A 124 -5.21 -23.25 29.72
CA CYS A 124 -5.83 -23.02 31.03
C CYS A 124 -6.70 -21.76 31.13
N LYS A 125 -6.81 -20.98 30.05
CA LYS A 125 -7.57 -19.72 29.95
C LYS A 125 -7.15 -18.62 30.94
N GLN A 126 -5.98 -18.75 31.57
CA GLN A 126 -5.42 -17.72 32.45
C GLN A 126 -4.51 -16.76 31.67
N SER A 127 -4.54 -15.48 32.03
CA SER A 127 -3.70 -14.44 31.45
C SER A 127 -2.28 -14.45 32.06
N GLY A 128 -1.32 -13.83 31.36
CA GLY A 128 0.05 -13.68 31.84
C GLY A 128 1.05 -14.74 31.36
N HIS A 129 0.64 -15.73 30.56
CA HIS A 129 1.54 -16.69 29.92
C HIS A 129 0.94 -17.26 28.62
N SER A 130 1.79 -17.69 27.68
CA SER A 130 1.37 -18.34 26.44
C SER A 130 1.13 -19.84 26.64
N SER A 131 0.45 -20.51 25.72
CA SER A 131 0.23 -21.97 25.75
C SER A 131 1.51 -22.80 25.90
N LYS A 132 2.65 -22.27 25.44
CA LYS A 132 3.97 -22.91 25.57
C LYS A 132 4.54 -22.85 26.99
N GLU A 133 4.11 -21.89 27.78
CA GLU A 133 4.58 -21.63 29.15
C GLU A 133 3.53 -22.06 30.19
N CYS A 134 2.53 -22.83 29.75
CA CYS A 134 1.45 -23.30 30.59
C CYS A 134 1.93 -24.42 31.52
N LYS A 135 2.02 -24.13 32.81
CA LYS A 135 2.36 -25.14 33.83
C LYS A 135 1.27 -26.22 34.00
N LEU A 136 0.07 -25.97 33.48
CA LEU A 136 -1.07 -26.88 33.57
C LEU A 136 -1.21 -27.80 32.33
N SER A 137 -0.36 -27.66 31.31
CA SER A 137 -0.39 -28.58 30.15
C SER A 137 0.34 -29.90 30.38
N GLU A 138 0.97 -30.10 31.53
CA GLU A 138 1.72 -31.32 31.87
C GLU A 138 0.87 -32.39 32.60
N ILE A 139 -0.42 -32.15 32.83
CA ILE A 139 -1.29 -33.04 33.64
C ILE A 139 -2.39 -33.75 32.81
N GLN A 140 -2.21 -33.91 31.49
CA GLN A 140 -3.05 -34.82 30.71
C GLN A 140 -2.21 -35.99 30.20
N THR A 141 -2.12 -37.03 31.03
CA THR A 141 -1.90 -38.42 30.59
C THR A 141 -3.25 -39.10 30.52
#